data_AF-A0A7V0V3W9-F1
#
_entry.id   AF-A0A7V0V3W9-F1
#
_cell.length_a   1.000
_cell.length_b   1.000
_cell.length_c   1.000
_cell.angle_alpha   90.00
_cell.angle_beta   90.00
_cell.angle_gamma   90.00
#
_symmetry.space_group_name_H-M   'P 1'
#
loop_
_entity.id
_entity.type
_entity.pdbx_description
1 polymer ?
#
loop_
_entity_poly.entity_id
_entity_poly.type
_entity_poly.pdbx_seq_one_letter_code
_entity_poly.pdbx_strand_id
1 'polypeptide(L)'
;MTRERKGSERYATLPARDLLPVQVSHLRARFELAPQSYLAEAVARITNEAMEAWEKQHGIERVRPGEMLVTYQGQNVRLPLLDPGTISRLGELRVEAVKRQIEHLELERLQAENPAATVQDVWQLLDQGELARQRGAKGQGFLPEEPISADQLPQVPRRPEAADPPREVLSLLVSKLESEYGCKPAQAEGLVRTAAEIRAWCCPEVSELQPGQVVWLAHGTHRSRRTDPRLFVPVVLTLLTPEEMEHPPSSRAELKRLKMRQLERITAEAWRQDGVLTTVDLEWILHISPGLIRELLEAYQERFGVLLPTAGTVLDMGRTLTHKTIVVELALQGLSTTEIARRIYHAPSSVDAYLRLFDRVLMLVYYRVPEKAMHRITGTSPALVKEHLELAKKHFPDPDAIKNYLVSRGVKVEELASGV
;
A
#
# COMPACT_ATOMS: atom_id res chain seq x y z
N MET A 1 3.48 -14.96 -30.56
CA MET A 1 2.83 -13.64 -30.47
C MET A 1 1.50 -13.89 -29.78
N THR A 2 1.21 -13.57 -28.52
CA THR A 2 1.31 -12.30 -27.80
C THR A 2 1.18 -12.64 -26.29
N ARG A 3 2.31 -12.73 -25.58
CA ARG A 3 2.34 -12.79 -24.10
C ARG A 3 2.82 -11.45 -23.50
N GLU A 4 3.29 -10.53 -24.34
CA GLU A 4 4.02 -9.33 -23.94
C GLU A 4 3.15 -8.17 -23.42
N ARG A 5 1.86 -8.09 -23.79
CA ARG A 5 0.98 -6.99 -23.31
C ARG A 5 0.58 -7.08 -21.84
N LYS A 6 0.62 -8.27 -21.22
CA LYS A 6 0.20 -8.46 -19.81
C LYS A 6 1.16 -7.87 -18.78
N GLY A 7 2.44 -7.69 -19.12
CA GLY A 7 3.44 -7.13 -18.19
C GLY A 7 3.25 -5.64 -17.93
N SER A 8 2.90 -4.89 -18.98
CA SER A 8 2.63 -3.45 -18.94
C SER A 8 1.37 -3.11 -18.12
N GLU A 9 0.27 -3.85 -18.33
CA GLU A 9 -0.99 -3.62 -17.61
C GLU A 9 -0.86 -3.80 -16.09
N ARG A 10 0.08 -4.64 -15.65
CA ARG A 10 0.28 -4.94 -14.23
C ARG A 10 0.70 -3.71 -13.42
N TYR A 11 1.59 -2.90 -13.98
CA TYR A 11 2.13 -1.70 -13.35
C TYR A 11 1.36 -0.43 -13.73
N ALA A 12 0.19 -0.56 -14.37
CA ALA A 12 -0.59 0.57 -14.89
C ALA A 12 -1.08 1.55 -13.81
N THR A 13 -1.03 1.17 -12.53
CA THR A 13 -1.39 2.07 -11.42
C THR A 13 -0.22 2.91 -10.91
N LEU A 14 1.04 2.56 -11.23
CA LEU A 14 2.22 3.31 -10.76
C LEU A 14 2.24 4.77 -11.24
N PRO A 15 1.87 5.11 -12.50
CA PRO A 15 1.83 6.52 -12.94
C PRO A 15 0.87 7.40 -12.13
N ALA A 16 -0.14 6.81 -11.48
CA ALA A 16 -1.09 7.57 -10.66
C ALA A 16 -0.52 7.93 -9.27
N ARG A 17 0.63 7.34 -8.88
CA ARG A 17 1.33 7.59 -7.61
C ARG A 17 2.31 8.75 -7.74
N ASP A 18 1.82 9.85 -8.28
CA ASP A 18 2.55 11.10 -8.42
C ASP A 18 1.71 12.25 -7.85
N LEU A 19 2.39 13.35 -7.50
CA LEU A 19 1.77 14.54 -6.92
C LEU A 19 0.68 15.12 -7.84
N LEU A 20 0.97 15.23 -9.14
CA LEU A 20 0.08 15.90 -10.08
C LEU A 20 -1.28 15.18 -10.23
N PRO A 21 -1.35 13.85 -10.46
CA PRO A 21 -2.62 13.10 -10.44
C PRO A 21 -3.44 13.29 -9.15
N VAL A 22 -2.77 13.30 -7.99
CA VAL A 22 -3.42 13.49 -6.69
C VAL A 22 -4.03 14.90 -6.61
N GLN A 23 -3.25 15.94 -6.87
CA GLN A 23 -3.72 17.33 -6.89
C GLN A 23 -4.90 17.52 -7.83
N VAL A 24 -4.77 17.05 -9.08
CA VAL A 24 -5.82 17.20 -10.10
C VAL A 24 -7.11 16.51 -9.65
N SER A 25 -7.04 15.30 -9.08
CA SER A 25 -8.24 14.60 -8.61
C SER A 25 -8.92 15.34 -7.45
N HIS A 26 -8.15 15.84 -6.47
CA HIS A 26 -8.69 16.64 -5.37
C HIS A 26 -9.28 17.97 -5.83
N LEU A 27 -8.61 18.71 -6.72
CA LEU A 27 -9.11 19.97 -7.27
C LEU A 27 -10.41 19.75 -8.03
N ARG A 28 -10.48 18.71 -8.85
CA ARG A 28 -11.71 18.34 -9.58
C ARG A 28 -12.86 18.03 -8.63
N ALA A 29 -12.61 17.26 -7.59
CA ALA A 29 -13.64 16.87 -6.63
C ALA A 29 -14.10 18.07 -5.76
N ARG A 30 -13.17 18.89 -5.25
CA ARG A 30 -13.48 19.99 -4.32
C ARG A 30 -14.13 21.20 -4.99
N PHE A 31 -13.81 21.45 -6.26
CA PHE A 31 -14.32 22.60 -7.03
C PHE A 31 -15.32 22.20 -8.11
N GLU A 32 -15.81 20.95 -8.08
CA GLU A 32 -16.81 20.40 -9.01
C GLU A 32 -16.44 20.61 -10.49
N LEU A 33 -15.15 20.48 -10.81
CA LEU A 33 -14.65 20.69 -12.17
C LEU A 33 -14.91 19.47 -13.06
N ALA A 34 -14.91 19.70 -14.38
CA ALA A 34 -15.12 18.65 -15.36
C ALA A 34 -14.11 17.49 -15.24
N PRO A 35 -14.46 16.26 -15.68
CA PRO A 35 -13.56 15.11 -15.61
C PRO A 35 -12.21 15.26 -16.34
N GLN A 36 -12.14 16.12 -17.36
CA GLN A 36 -10.90 16.48 -18.08
C GLN A 36 -10.68 17.98 -17.95
N SER A 37 -10.58 18.46 -16.71
CA SER A 37 -10.44 19.89 -16.41
C SER A 37 -9.02 20.38 -16.70
N TYR A 38 -8.85 21.09 -17.82
CA TYR A 38 -7.63 21.82 -18.13
C TYR A 38 -7.23 22.80 -17.02
N LEU A 39 -8.22 23.45 -16.39
CA LEU A 39 -7.98 24.37 -15.27
C LEU A 39 -7.34 23.65 -14.07
N ALA A 40 -7.77 22.43 -13.75
CA ALA A 40 -7.23 21.68 -12.60
C ALA A 40 -5.77 21.29 -12.83
N GLU A 41 -5.46 20.82 -14.05
CA GLU A 41 -4.09 20.48 -14.46
C GLU A 41 -3.19 21.72 -14.49
N ALA A 42 -3.70 22.82 -15.05
CA ALA A 42 -2.98 24.09 -15.10
C ALA A 42 -2.66 24.61 -13.69
N VAL A 43 -3.66 24.71 -12.80
CA VAL A 43 -3.48 25.16 -11.41
C VAL A 43 -2.44 24.33 -10.69
N ALA A 44 -2.54 23.00 -10.75
CA ALA A 44 -1.61 22.12 -10.06
C ALA A 44 -0.17 22.33 -10.56
N ARG A 45 0.02 22.38 -11.89
CA ARG A 45 1.34 22.60 -12.50
C ARG A 45 1.93 23.97 -12.15
N ILE A 46 1.20 25.07 -12.38
CA ILE A 46 1.73 26.43 -12.12
C ILE A 46 1.99 26.65 -10.62
N THR A 47 1.17 26.04 -9.75
CA THR A 47 1.38 26.12 -8.30
C THR A 47 2.65 25.36 -7.91
N ASN A 48 2.86 24.15 -8.43
CA ASN A 48 4.07 23.39 -8.16
C ASN A 48 5.33 24.11 -8.66
N GLU A 49 5.30 24.65 -9.88
CA GLU A 49 6.44 25.41 -10.45
C GLU A 49 6.77 26.65 -9.60
N ALA A 50 5.76 27.43 -9.20
CA ALA A 50 5.97 28.63 -8.40
C ALA A 50 6.43 28.31 -6.96
N MET A 51 5.86 27.28 -6.33
CA MET A 51 6.28 26.81 -5.00
C MET A 51 7.71 26.28 -5.04
N GLU A 52 8.07 25.46 -6.04
CA GLU A 52 9.42 24.91 -6.17
C GLU A 52 10.47 26.02 -6.41
N ALA A 53 10.15 27.02 -7.22
CA ALA A 53 11.01 28.18 -7.41
C ALA A 53 11.21 28.98 -6.13
N TRP A 54 10.13 29.20 -5.36
CA TRP A 54 10.18 29.91 -4.09
C TRP A 54 10.96 29.13 -3.02
N GLU A 55 10.68 27.84 -2.86
CA GLU A 55 11.36 26.94 -1.92
C GLU A 55 12.87 26.89 -2.19
N LYS A 56 13.26 26.81 -3.48
CA LYS A 56 14.68 26.84 -3.89
C LYS A 56 15.37 28.14 -3.49
N GLN A 57 14.70 29.29 -3.60
CA GLN A 57 15.26 30.59 -3.18
C GLN A 57 15.44 30.69 -1.65
N HIS A 58 14.63 29.96 -0.90
CA HIS A 58 14.63 29.97 0.57
C HIS A 58 15.39 28.78 1.19
N GLY A 59 16.04 27.95 0.38
CA GLY A 59 16.80 26.78 0.85
C GLY A 59 15.92 25.66 1.44
N ILE A 60 14.64 25.62 1.07
CA ILE A 60 13.72 24.57 1.49
C ILE A 60 13.82 23.42 0.50
N GLU A 61 14.22 22.25 1.00
CA GLU A 61 14.29 21.04 0.21
C GLU A 61 13.19 20.07 0.60
N ARG A 62 12.45 19.60 -0.41
CA ARG A 62 11.40 18.58 -0.25
C ARG A 62 11.76 17.29 -0.95
N VAL A 63 11.18 16.20 -0.47
CA VAL A 63 11.24 14.86 -1.07
C VAL A 63 9.94 14.58 -1.80
N ARG A 64 10.03 14.16 -3.07
CA ARG A 64 8.83 13.87 -3.87
C ARG A 64 8.29 12.46 -3.57
N PRO A 65 6.99 12.19 -3.80
CA PRO A 65 6.48 10.83 -3.81
C PRO A 65 7.32 9.90 -4.69
N GLY A 66 7.70 8.76 -4.14
CA GLY A 66 8.57 7.79 -4.80
C GLY A 66 10.06 8.11 -4.71
N GLU A 67 10.50 9.16 -4.00
CA GLU A 67 11.92 9.38 -3.71
C GLU A 67 12.28 8.89 -2.31
N MET A 68 13.36 8.13 -2.22
CA MET A 68 13.98 7.73 -0.95
C MET A 68 15.08 8.71 -0.58
N LEU A 69 15.07 9.19 0.66
CA LEU A 69 16.15 9.97 1.24
C LEU A 69 17.26 9.01 1.69
N VAL A 70 18.50 9.26 1.32
CA VAL A 70 19.68 8.51 1.81
C VAL A 70 20.77 9.47 2.24
N THR A 71 21.62 9.04 3.16
CA THR A 71 22.88 9.74 3.44
C THR A 71 24.00 9.03 2.69
N TYR A 72 24.61 9.72 1.74
CA TYR A 72 25.71 9.21 0.93
C TYR A 72 26.89 10.18 1.02
N GLN A 73 28.05 9.69 1.44
CA GLN A 73 29.25 10.52 1.67
C GLN A 73 29.01 11.72 2.60
N GLY A 74 28.11 11.55 3.59
CA GLY A 74 27.75 12.60 4.55
C GLY A 74 26.77 13.65 4.01
N GLN A 75 26.32 13.53 2.76
CA GLN A 75 25.31 14.40 2.15
C GLN A 75 23.96 13.68 2.02
N ASN A 76 22.88 14.46 2.09
CA ASN A 76 21.54 13.94 1.85
C ASN A 76 21.26 13.89 0.35
N VAL A 77 21.05 12.68 -0.16
CA VAL A 77 20.72 12.43 -1.56
C VAL A 77 19.31 11.87 -1.65
N ARG A 78 18.52 12.37 -2.59
CA ARG A 78 17.19 11.83 -2.92
C ARG A 78 17.36 10.86 -4.08
N LEU A 79 16.97 9.60 -3.94
CA LEU A 79 17.02 8.61 -5.01
C LEU A 79 15.60 8.24 -5.48
N PRO A 80 15.29 8.33 -6.78
CA PRO A 80 13.93 8.11 -7.27
C PRO A 80 13.65 6.62 -7.46
N LEU A 81 12.76 6.01 -6.67
CA LEU A 81 12.15 4.71 -6.97
C LEU A 81 11.07 4.83 -8.04
N LEU A 82 10.43 6.00 -8.14
CA LEU A 82 9.51 6.36 -9.20
C LEU A 82 9.96 7.68 -9.83
N ASP A 83 10.12 7.69 -11.15
CA ASP A 83 10.25 8.91 -11.93
C ASP A 83 9.03 9.03 -12.85
N PRO A 84 8.18 10.07 -12.72
CA PRO A 84 6.95 10.20 -13.51
C PRO A 84 7.18 10.15 -15.02
N GLY A 85 8.27 10.77 -15.51
CA GLY A 85 8.63 10.75 -16.92
C GLY A 85 8.89 9.34 -17.42
N THR A 86 9.70 8.58 -16.68
CA THR A 86 10.10 7.21 -17.00
C THR A 86 8.93 6.22 -16.82
N ILE A 87 8.16 6.35 -15.74
CA ILE A 87 7.02 5.48 -15.41
C ILE A 87 5.86 5.64 -16.39
N SER A 88 5.65 6.84 -16.95
CA SER A 88 4.63 7.07 -17.98
C SER A 88 4.81 6.18 -19.22
N ARG A 89 6.03 5.70 -19.46
CA ARG A 89 6.41 4.87 -20.61
C ARG A 89 6.16 3.38 -20.40
N LEU A 90 5.62 2.94 -19.26
CA LEU A 90 5.27 1.53 -19.02
C LEU A 90 4.24 0.97 -20.02
N GLY A 91 3.46 1.84 -20.70
CA GLY A 91 2.56 1.44 -21.79
C GLY A 91 3.29 1.11 -23.10
N GLU A 92 4.51 1.60 -23.27
CA GLU A 92 5.28 1.57 -24.52
C GLU A 92 6.52 0.67 -24.40
N LEU A 93 7.17 0.69 -23.24
CA LEU A 93 8.41 0.00 -22.96
C LEU A 93 8.20 -1.25 -22.10
N ARG A 94 9.18 -2.16 -22.17
CA ARG A 94 9.28 -3.27 -21.22
C ARG A 94 9.64 -2.74 -19.83
N VAL A 95 9.13 -3.41 -18.80
CA VAL A 95 9.34 -3.03 -17.40
C VAL A 95 10.82 -3.00 -17.05
N GLU A 96 11.61 -3.94 -17.55
CA GLU A 96 13.05 -4.02 -17.31
C GLU A 96 13.80 -2.81 -17.91
N ALA A 97 13.32 -2.27 -19.02
CA ALA A 97 13.91 -1.06 -19.63
C ALA A 97 13.59 0.18 -18.79
N VAL A 98 12.36 0.29 -18.28
CA VAL A 98 11.94 1.36 -17.37
C VAL A 98 12.74 1.31 -16.07
N LYS A 99 12.92 0.13 -15.47
CA LYS A 99 13.75 -0.06 -14.27
C LYS A 99 15.21 0.34 -14.49
N ARG A 100 15.80 -0.02 -15.64
CA ARG A 100 17.17 0.38 -16.00
C ARG A 100 17.32 1.89 -16.20
N GLN A 101 16.30 2.56 -16.72
CA GLN A 101 16.30 4.02 -16.83
C GLN A 101 16.29 4.67 -15.45
N ILE A 102 15.49 4.14 -14.52
CA ILE A 102 15.48 4.60 -13.13
C ILE A 102 16.84 4.36 -12.45
N GLU A 103 17.43 3.17 -12.60
CA GLU A 103 18.78 2.86 -12.08
C GLU A 103 19.84 3.83 -12.61
N HIS A 104 19.73 4.25 -13.88
CA HIS A 104 20.62 5.25 -14.45
C HIS A 104 20.46 6.62 -13.76
N LEU A 105 19.23 7.06 -13.53
CA LEU A 105 18.94 8.31 -12.80
C LEU A 105 19.45 8.25 -11.36
N GLU A 106 19.29 7.11 -10.69
CA GLU A 106 19.82 6.88 -9.34
C GLU A 106 21.35 7.01 -9.32
N LEU A 107 22.03 6.38 -10.29
CA LEU A 107 23.48 6.49 -10.43
C LEU A 107 23.94 7.93 -10.71
N GLU A 108 23.26 8.64 -11.61
CA GLU A 108 23.57 10.05 -11.91
C GLU A 108 23.48 10.92 -10.66
N ARG A 109 22.47 10.69 -9.80
CA ARG A 109 22.33 11.43 -8.53
C ARG A 109 23.44 11.11 -7.53
N LEU A 110 23.90 9.85 -7.45
CA LEU A 110 25.07 9.51 -6.63
C LEU A 110 26.36 10.09 -7.20
N GLN A 111 26.52 10.10 -8.53
CA GLN A 111 27.70 10.63 -9.22
C GLN A 111 27.84 12.15 -9.12
N ALA A 112 26.72 12.86 -8.97
CA ALA A 112 26.73 14.29 -8.69
C ALA A 112 27.43 14.62 -7.36
N GLU A 113 27.28 13.76 -6.34
CA GLU A 113 27.96 13.90 -5.05
C GLU A 113 29.36 13.28 -5.03
N ASN A 114 29.52 12.12 -5.68
CA ASN A 114 30.80 11.43 -5.79
C ASN A 114 30.98 10.86 -7.20
N PRO A 115 31.80 11.48 -8.07
CA PRO A 115 32.02 11.01 -9.44
C PRO A 115 32.54 9.58 -9.57
N ALA A 116 33.09 9.00 -8.49
CA ALA A 116 33.54 7.61 -8.45
C ALA A 116 32.41 6.61 -8.11
N ALA A 117 31.19 7.08 -7.82
CA ALA A 117 30.04 6.24 -7.54
C ALA A 117 29.73 5.29 -8.70
N THR A 118 29.34 4.07 -8.35
CA THR A 118 29.10 2.96 -9.26
C THR A 118 27.69 2.40 -9.09
N VAL A 119 27.27 1.55 -10.03
CA VAL A 119 26.00 0.82 -9.92
C VAL A 119 25.95 -0.06 -8.65
N GLN A 120 27.11 -0.49 -8.13
CA GLN A 120 27.15 -1.26 -6.90
C GLN A 120 26.71 -0.43 -5.67
N ASP A 121 26.98 0.87 -5.65
CA ASP A 121 26.47 1.79 -4.62
C ASP A 121 24.94 1.86 -4.67
N VAL A 122 24.36 1.92 -5.89
CA VAL A 122 22.90 1.87 -6.09
C VAL A 122 22.32 0.56 -5.56
N TRP A 123 22.93 -0.58 -5.88
CA TRP A 123 22.47 -1.90 -5.42
C TRP A 123 22.52 -2.07 -3.91
N GLN A 124 23.48 -1.46 -3.22
CA GLN A 124 23.52 -1.44 -1.75
C GLN A 124 22.31 -0.73 -1.16
N LEU A 125 21.89 0.37 -1.77
CA LEU A 125 20.81 1.22 -1.27
C LEU A 125 19.42 0.72 -1.68
N LEU A 126 19.23 0.29 -2.94
CA LEU A 126 17.91 0.08 -3.53
C LEU A 126 17.67 -1.34 -4.07
N ASP A 127 18.67 -1.98 -4.68
CA ASP A 127 18.52 -3.32 -5.28
C ASP A 127 19.50 -4.35 -4.68
N GLN A 128 19.27 -4.70 -3.41
CA GLN A 128 20.11 -5.68 -2.71
C GLN A 128 20.04 -7.09 -3.33
N GLY A 129 19.11 -7.34 -4.26
CA GLY A 129 19.00 -8.59 -5.00
C GLY A 129 20.25 -8.89 -5.84
N GLU A 130 20.86 -7.85 -6.40
CA GLU A 130 22.05 -7.95 -7.26
C GLU A 130 23.34 -8.27 -6.46
N LEU A 131 23.33 -8.04 -5.13
CA LEU A 131 24.47 -8.32 -4.24
C LEU A 131 24.56 -9.80 -3.82
N ALA A 132 23.42 -10.50 -3.75
CA ALA A 132 23.32 -11.84 -3.20
C ALA A 132 23.83 -12.94 -4.16
N ARG A 133 25.16 -13.05 -4.28
CA ARG A 133 25.83 -13.97 -5.24
C ARG A 133 25.92 -15.42 -4.75
N GLN A 134 25.94 -15.66 -3.44
CA GLN A 134 26.17 -16.99 -2.89
C GLN A 134 24.87 -17.75 -2.56
N ARG A 135 24.89 -19.07 -2.74
CA ARG A 135 23.85 -19.95 -2.16
C ARG A 135 24.12 -20.07 -0.67
N GLY A 136 23.17 -19.60 0.15
CA GLY A 136 23.25 -19.73 1.61
C GLY A 136 23.20 -21.20 2.06
N ALA A 137 23.58 -21.44 3.31
CA ALA A 137 23.51 -22.78 3.91
C ALA A 137 22.05 -23.29 3.93
N LYS A 138 21.85 -24.57 3.59
CA LYS A 138 20.52 -25.21 3.64
C LYS A 138 19.98 -25.14 5.07
N GLY A 139 18.72 -24.72 5.23
CA GLY A 139 18.03 -24.72 6.51
C GLY A 139 18.21 -23.46 7.37
N GLN A 140 18.91 -22.43 6.90
CA GLN A 140 18.87 -21.14 7.59
C GLN A 140 17.44 -20.56 7.56
N GLY A 141 16.82 -20.42 8.73
CA GLY A 141 15.52 -19.77 8.88
C GLY A 141 15.62 -18.30 8.49
N PHE A 142 14.66 -17.79 7.72
CA PHE A 142 14.61 -16.40 7.24
C PHE A 142 13.57 -15.54 7.98
N LEU A 143 12.70 -16.20 8.75
CA LEU A 143 11.66 -15.53 9.52
C LEU A 143 12.28 -14.92 10.80
N PRO A 144 11.80 -13.75 11.24
CA PRO A 144 12.23 -13.14 12.51
C PRO A 144 11.94 -14.06 13.70
N GLU A 145 12.54 -13.80 14.86
CA GLU A 145 12.26 -14.60 16.07
C GLU A 145 10.83 -14.41 16.56
N GLU A 146 10.42 -13.14 16.65
CA GLU A 146 9.09 -12.69 17.05
C GLU A 146 8.54 -11.68 16.03
N PRO A 147 7.20 -11.53 15.91
CA PRO A 147 6.58 -10.46 15.14
C PRO A 147 7.01 -9.08 15.64
N ILE A 148 7.13 -8.13 14.71
CA ILE A 148 7.32 -6.73 15.08
C ILE A 148 6.13 -6.25 15.90
N SER A 149 6.41 -5.54 16.99
CA SER A 149 5.37 -4.85 17.72
C SER A 149 4.95 -3.62 16.93
N ALA A 150 3.93 -3.75 16.08
CA ALA A 150 3.45 -2.67 15.22
C ALA A 150 3.22 -1.38 16.00
N ASP A 151 2.72 -1.43 17.25
CA ASP A 151 2.48 -0.28 18.14
C ASP A 151 3.75 0.48 18.55
N GLN A 152 4.92 -0.15 18.48
CA GLN A 152 6.21 0.46 18.84
C GLN A 152 6.88 1.18 17.67
N LEU A 153 6.38 0.99 16.44
CA LEU A 153 6.88 1.74 15.28
C LEU A 153 6.64 3.25 15.47
N PRO A 154 7.45 4.13 14.89
CA PRO A 154 7.13 5.56 14.88
C PRO A 154 5.83 5.80 14.12
N GLN A 155 4.91 6.59 14.69
CA GLN A 155 3.74 7.09 13.96
C GLN A 155 4.04 8.48 13.43
N VAL A 156 4.09 8.64 12.11
CA VAL A 156 4.13 9.97 11.49
C VAL A 156 2.99 10.07 10.47
N PRO A 157 1.72 10.08 10.92
CA PRO A 157 0.60 10.20 10.00
C PRO A 157 0.66 11.60 9.37
N ARG A 158 0.95 11.66 8.08
CA ARG A 158 0.97 12.94 7.36
C ARG A 158 -0.47 13.41 7.18
N ARG A 159 -0.82 14.52 7.82
CA ARG A 159 -2.10 15.17 7.62
C ARG A 159 -1.94 16.23 6.53
N PRO A 160 -2.99 16.52 5.74
CA PRO A 160 -3.02 17.73 4.95
C PRO A 160 -3.02 18.90 5.93
N GLU A 161 -1.84 19.40 6.28
CA GLU A 161 -1.75 20.67 7.00
C GLU A 161 -2.25 21.76 6.07
N ALA A 162 -2.85 22.80 6.65
CA ALA A 162 -3.18 24.02 5.93
C ALA A 162 -1.88 24.77 5.62
N ALA A 163 -1.05 24.20 4.75
CA ALA A 163 0.14 24.82 4.23
C ALA A 163 -0.30 25.96 3.32
N ASP A 164 -0.30 27.16 3.88
CA ASP A 164 -0.63 28.36 3.13
C ASP A 164 0.54 28.70 2.19
N PRO A 165 0.32 28.81 0.87
CA PRO A 165 1.35 29.33 -0.02
C PRO A 165 1.83 30.71 0.45
N PRO A 166 3.13 31.04 0.28
CA PRO A 166 3.65 32.37 0.56
C PRO A 166 2.81 33.45 -0.13
N ARG A 167 2.55 34.57 0.57
CA ARG A 167 1.65 35.63 0.07
C ARG A 167 2.02 36.15 -1.32
N GLU A 168 3.31 36.23 -1.61
CA GLU A 168 3.85 36.65 -2.90
C GLU A 168 3.60 35.62 -4.01
N VAL A 169 3.72 34.32 -3.71
CA VAL A 169 3.37 33.24 -4.64
C VAL A 169 1.87 33.23 -4.88
N LEU A 170 1.07 33.37 -3.82
CA LEU A 170 -0.38 33.38 -3.91
C LEU A 170 -0.90 34.54 -4.77
N SER A 171 -0.42 35.77 -4.52
CA SER A 171 -0.88 36.96 -5.27
C SER A 171 -0.50 36.88 -6.75
N LEU A 172 0.70 36.37 -7.06
CA LEU A 172 1.15 36.13 -8.43
C LEU A 172 0.25 35.13 -9.16
N LEU A 173 -0.02 33.98 -8.52
CA LEU A 173 -0.81 32.91 -9.12
C LEU A 173 -2.29 33.29 -9.28
N VAL A 174 -2.86 34.00 -8.31
CA VAL A 174 -4.24 34.51 -8.40
C VAL A 174 -4.36 35.47 -9.59
N SER A 175 -3.46 36.44 -9.71
CA SER A 175 -3.43 37.39 -10.83
C SER A 175 -3.32 36.68 -12.19
N LYS A 176 -2.47 35.65 -12.26
CA LYS A 176 -2.28 34.83 -13.47
C LYS A 176 -3.54 34.04 -13.84
N LEU A 177 -4.20 33.41 -12.86
CA LEU A 177 -5.42 32.63 -13.07
C LEU A 177 -6.61 33.52 -13.48
N GLU A 178 -6.66 34.74 -12.96
CA GLU A 178 -7.64 35.74 -13.40
C GLU A 178 -7.42 36.14 -14.86
N SER A 179 -6.18 36.49 -15.22
CA SER A 179 -5.87 37.01 -16.56
C SER A 179 -5.90 35.94 -17.66
N GLU A 180 -5.39 34.74 -17.38
CA GLU A 180 -5.20 33.69 -18.40
C GLU A 180 -6.36 32.67 -18.44
N TYR A 181 -7.05 32.47 -17.31
CA TYR A 181 -8.09 31.42 -17.18
C TYR A 181 -9.47 31.98 -16.84
N GLY A 182 -9.61 33.29 -16.64
CA GLY A 182 -10.89 33.94 -16.31
C GLY A 182 -11.47 33.50 -14.96
N CYS A 183 -10.64 33.01 -14.04
CA CYS A 183 -11.09 32.62 -12.72
C CYS A 183 -11.51 33.85 -11.91
N LYS A 184 -12.52 33.71 -11.04
CA LYS A 184 -12.80 34.75 -10.04
C LYS A 184 -11.69 34.75 -8.97
N PRO A 185 -11.32 35.90 -8.38
CA PRO A 185 -10.24 35.98 -7.39
C PRO A 185 -10.34 34.94 -6.27
N ALA A 186 -11.52 34.84 -5.64
CA ALA A 186 -11.76 33.88 -4.55
C ALA A 186 -11.67 32.41 -5.00
N GLN A 187 -12.05 32.11 -6.25
CA GLN A 187 -11.93 30.77 -6.81
C GLN A 187 -10.47 30.43 -7.10
N ALA A 188 -9.73 31.37 -7.72
CA ALA A 188 -8.31 31.22 -8.00
C ALA A 188 -7.51 31.01 -6.70
N GLU A 189 -7.80 31.79 -5.66
CA GLU A 189 -7.18 31.65 -4.34
C GLU A 189 -7.45 30.27 -3.74
N GLY A 190 -8.71 29.81 -3.74
CA GLY A 190 -9.06 28.49 -3.22
C GLY A 190 -8.36 27.35 -3.97
N LEU A 191 -8.27 27.46 -5.30
CA LEU A 191 -7.59 26.49 -6.17
C LEU A 191 -6.10 26.40 -5.84
N VAL A 192 -5.41 27.54 -5.73
CA VAL A 192 -3.97 27.60 -5.42
C VAL A 192 -3.69 27.08 -4.00
N ARG A 193 -4.46 27.51 -3.00
CA ARG A 193 -4.32 27.04 -1.61
C ARG A 193 -4.49 25.52 -1.53
N THR A 194 -5.53 24.98 -2.17
CA THR A 194 -5.76 23.51 -2.18
C THR A 194 -4.59 22.76 -2.84
N ALA A 195 -4.04 23.27 -3.94
CA ALA A 195 -2.90 22.64 -4.60
C ALA A 195 -1.64 22.67 -3.71
N ALA A 196 -1.39 23.79 -3.02
CA ALA A 196 -0.28 23.93 -2.09
C ALA A 196 -0.42 23.04 -0.83
N GLU A 197 -1.63 22.94 -0.26
CA GLU A 197 -1.95 22.02 0.85
C GLU A 197 -1.59 20.58 0.48
N ILE A 198 -2.02 20.11 -0.71
CA ILE A 198 -1.74 18.76 -1.19
C ILE A 198 -0.25 18.57 -1.48
N ARG A 199 0.44 19.60 -1.99
CA ARG A 199 1.89 19.55 -2.19
C ARG A 199 2.62 19.32 -0.87
N ALA A 200 2.33 20.10 0.18
CA ALA A 200 2.96 19.91 1.48
C ALA A 200 2.67 18.51 2.06
N TRP A 201 1.42 18.04 1.89
CA TRP A 201 0.98 16.71 2.32
C TRP A 201 1.69 15.56 1.61
N CYS A 202 1.96 15.68 0.31
CA CYS A 202 2.61 14.62 -0.48
C CYS A 202 4.13 14.77 -0.57
N CYS A 203 4.68 15.96 -0.32
CA CYS A 203 6.12 16.26 -0.44
C CYS A 203 6.65 16.84 0.87
N PRO A 204 7.11 16.02 1.83
CA PRO A 204 7.69 16.51 3.08
C PRO A 204 8.99 17.25 2.83
N GLU A 205 9.34 18.10 3.78
CA GLU A 205 10.70 18.62 3.89
C GLU A 205 11.68 17.49 4.23
N VAL A 206 12.93 17.62 3.76
CA VAL A 206 13.99 16.64 4.05
C VAL A 206 14.17 16.43 5.57
N SER A 207 13.92 17.46 6.37
CA SER A 207 13.99 17.42 7.85
C SER A 207 12.92 16.54 8.50
N GLU A 208 11.81 16.25 7.81
CA GLU A 208 10.75 15.36 8.30
C GLU A 208 11.09 13.88 8.13
N LEU A 209 12.17 13.56 7.41
CA LEU A 209 12.54 12.19 7.04
C LEU A 209 13.91 11.80 7.62
N GLN A 210 14.04 10.50 7.91
CA GLN A 210 15.32 9.88 8.21
C GLN A 210 15.93 9.22 6.97
N PRO A 211 17.27 9.07 6.91
CA PRO A 211 17.92 8.30 5.87
C PRO A 211 17.36 6.86 5.78
N GLY A 212 17.13 6.41 4.55
CA GLY A 212 16.50 5.13 4.21
C GLY A 212 14.97 5.17 4.18
N GLN A 213 14.34 6.34 4.41
CA GLN A 213 12.89 6.51 4.30
C GLN A 213 12.46 7.02 2.91
N VAL A 214 11.31 6.54 2.45
CA VAL A 214 10.63 6.96 1.21
C VAL A 214 9.25 7.51 1.55
N VAL A 215 8.79 8.47 0.78
CA VAL A 215 7.38 8.90 0.79
C VAL A 215 6.67 8.15 -0.32
N TRP A 216 5.70 7.31 0.02
CA TRP A 216 4.95 6.50 -0.94
C TRP A 216 3.47 6.85 -0.94
N LEU A 217 2.86 6.95 -2.12
CA LEU A 217 1.41 7.12 -2.25
C LEU A 217 0.74 5.75 -2.22
N ALA A 218 0.36 5.30 -1.02
CA ALA A 218 -0.30 4.03 -0.77
C ALA A 218 -1.82 4.14 -0.96
N HIS A 219 -2.52 3.02 -1.18
CA HIS A 219 -3.98 3.02 -1.19
C HIS A 219 -4.52 3.30 0.22
N GLY A 220 -5.52 4.16 0.36
CA GLY A 220 -6.23 4.30 1.63
C GLY A 220 -6.91 3.00 2.08
N THR A 221 -7.16 2.88 3.38
CA THR A 221 -7.81 1.71 4.01
C THR A 221 -9.31 1.55 3.66
N HIS A 222 -9.89 2.52 2.95
CA HIS A 222 -11.28 2.46 2.50
C HIS A 222 -11.43 1.87 1.10
N ARG A 223 -12.37 0.93 0.96
CA ARG A 223 -12.63 0.23 -0.30
C ARG A 223 -13.21 1.17 -1.36
N SER A 224 -12.55 1.26 -2.50
CA SER A 224 -13.07 1.93 -3.70
C SER A 224 -13.22 0.96 -4.87
N ARG A 225 -14.22 1.22 -5.72
CA ARG A 225 -14.46 0.46 -6.96
C ARG A 225 -13.52 0.84 -8.10
N ARG A 226 -12.84 1.99 -8.02
CA ARG A 226 -11.91 2.49 -9.03
C ARG A 226 -10.64 3.05 -8.37
N THR A 227 -9.51 2.94 -9.06
CA THR A 227 -8.29 3.66 -8.68
C THR A 227 -8.55 5.14 -8.92
N ASP A 228 -8.81 5.86 -7.85
CA ASP A 228 -8.99 7.30 -7.85
C ASP A 228 -7.79 7.91 -7.11
N PRO A 229 -6.94 8.72 -7.76
CA PRO A 229 -5.72 9.24 -7.15
C PRO A 229 -5.93 9.97 -5.83
N ARG A 230 -7.11 10.60 -5.61
CA ARG A 230 -7.42 11.27 -4.33
C ARG A 230 -7.59 10.32 -3.14
N LEU A 231 -7.67 9.02 -3.40
CA LEU A 231 -7.75 7.99 -2.37
C LEU A 231 -6.36 7.45 -1.99
N PHE A 232 -5.31 7.95 -2.63
CA PHE A 232 -3.96 7.68 -2.15
C PHE A 232 -3.67 8.49 -0.90
N VAL A 233 -2.93 7.87 0.00
CA VAL A 233 -2.45 8.48 1.25
C VAL A 233 -0.92 8.44 1.20
N PRO A 234 -0.24 9.59 1.38
CA PRO A 234 1.21 9.64 1.48
C PRO A 234 1.63 9.02 2.82
N VAL A 235 2.38 7.93 2.73
CA VAL A 235 2.94 7.21 3.87
C VAL A 235 4.46 7.28 3.82
N VAL A 236 5.09 7.45 4.98
CA VAL A 236 6.55 7.35 5.13
C VAL A 236 6.90 5.89 5.44
N LEU A 237 7.74 5.28 4.61
CA LEU A 237 8.18 3.89 4.76
C LEU A 237 9.69 3.82 4.96
N THR A 238 10.15 3.03 5.91
CA THR A 238 11.58 2.80 6.17
C THR A 238 12.04 1.59 5.36
N LEU A 239 12.55 1.84 4.14
CA LEU A 239 13.00 0.76 3.25
C LEU A 239 14.30 0.14 3.72
N LEU A 240 15.23 0.98 4.18
CA LEU A 240 16.54 0.55 4.65
C LEU A 240 16.85 1.23 5.97
N THR A 241 17.28 0.47 6.97
CA THR A 241 17.79 1.03 8.24
C THR A 241 19.30 1.25 8.15
N PRO A 242 19.88 2.12 8.99
CA PRO A 242 21.34 2.28 9.05
C PRO A 242 22.08 0.96 9.28
N GLU A 243 21.57 0.10 10.17
CA GLU A 243 22.13 -1.24 10.43
C GLU A 243 22.12 -2.14 9.18
N GLU A 244 21.02 -2.14 8.42
CA GLU A 244 20.90 -2.93 7.18
C GLU A 244 21.78 -2.40 6.05
N MET A 245 22.06 -1.09 6.05
CA MET A 245 22.95 -0.45 5.09
C MET A 245 24.43 -0.82 5.35
N GLU A 246 24.82 -0.94 6.62
CA GLU A 246 26.16 -1.40 7.02
C GLU A 246 26.39 -2.89 6.77
N HIS A 247 25.32 -3.69 6.72
CA HIS A 247 25.38 -5.15 6.59
C HIS A 247 24.59 -5.64 5.35
N PRO A 248 25.05 -5.33 4.12
CA PRO A 248 24.38 -5.76 2.91
C PRO A 248 24.38 -7.30 2.79
N PRO A 249 23.32 -7.90 2.21
CA PRO A 249 23.21 -9.35 2.14
C PRO A 249 24.25 -9.92 1.17
N SER A 250 25.00 -10.91 1.65
CA SER A 250 26.03 -11.63 0.88
C SER A 250 25.50 -12.92 0.24
N SER A 251 24.40 -13.44 0.78
CA SER A 251 23.78 -14.70 0.36
C SER A 251 22.28 -14.58 0.09
N ARG A 252 21.72 -15.51 -0.69
CA ARG A 252 20.27 -15.55 -0.94
C ARG A 252 19.44 -15.76 0.34
N ALA A 253 19.99 -16.41 1.34
CA ALA A 253 19.32 -16.62 2.62
C ALA A 253 19.24 -15.32 3.43
N GLU A 254 20.34 -14.56 3.47
CA GLU A 254 20.38 -13.22 4.08
C GLU A 254 19.45 -12.25 3.35
N LEU A 255 19.45 -12.24 2.01
CA LEU A 255 18.53 -11.43 1.23
C LEU A 255 17.08 -11.75 1.59
N LYS A 256 16.72 -13.04 1.68
CA LYS A 256 15.37 -13.45 2.05
C LYS A 256 14.99 -12.98 3.46
N ARG A 257 15.91 -13.04 4.42
CA ARG A 257 15.72 -12.53 5.79
C ARG A 257 15.53 -11.02 5.79
N LEU A 258 16.37 -10.27 5.06
CA LEU A 258 16.26 -8.82 4.90
C LEU A 258 14.90 -8.45 4.32
N LYS A 259 14.49 -9.08 3.22
CA LYS A 259 13.22 -8.80 2.55
C LYS A 259 12.01 -9.15 3.42
N MET A 260 12.10 -10.17 4.27
CA MET A 260 11.06 -10.46 5.27
C MET A 260 10.94 -9.34 6.31
N ARG A 261 12.06 -8.86 6.88
CA ARG A 261 12.05 -7.73 7.83
C ARG A 261 11.52 -6.45 7.20
N GLN A 262 11.97 -6.14 5.98
CA GLN A 262 11.48 -4.98 5.21
C GLN A 262 9.97 -5.10 4.95
N LEU A 263 9.49 -6.25 4.49
CA LEU A 263 8.07 -6.50 4.20
C LEU A 263 7.19 -6.32 5.43
N GLU A 264 7.58 -6.89 6.57
CA GLU A 264 6.90 -6.73 7.84
C GLU A 264 6.85 -5.27 8.29
N ARG A 265 7.99 -4.57 8.26
CA ARG A 265 8.12 -3.16 8.66
C ARG A 265 7.26 -2.24 7.80
N ILE A 266 7.43 -2.25 6.47
CA ILE A 266 6.75 -1.29 5.58
C ILE A 266 5.23 -1.49 5.53
N THR A 267 4.75 -2.73 5.69
CA THR A 267 3.31 -3.00 5.72
C THR A 267 2.71 -2.46 7.02
N ALA A 268 3.37 -2.67 8.16
CA ALA A 268 2.95 -2.11 9.44
C ALA A 268 3.02 -0.57 9.46
N GLU A 269 4.08 0.03 8.94
CA GLU A 269 4.22 1.49 8.81
C GLU A 269 3.12 2.11 7.94
N ALA A 270 2.82 1.50 6.78
CA ALA A 270 1.74 1.95 5.91
C ALA A 270 0.39 1.91 6.66
N TRP A 271 0.11 0.78 7.32
CA TRP A 271 -1.14 0.57 8.05
C TRP A 271 -1.38 1.61 9.14
N ARG A 272 -0.31 1.98 9.88
CA ARG A 272 -0.38 3.01 10.94
C ARG A 272 -0.63 4.43 10.43
N GLN A 273 -0.49 4.65 9.13
CA GLN A 273 -0.70 5.90 8.43
C GLN A 273 -1.94 5.84 7.52
N ASP A 274 -2.89 4.96 7.84
CA ASP A 274 -4.14 4.75 7.09
C ASP A 274 -3.94 4.37 5.61
N GLY A 275 -2.78 3.79 5.29
CA GLY A 275 -2.40 3.30 3.97
C GLY A 275 -2.19 1.79 3.93
N VAL A 276 -2.33 1.21 2.73
CA VAL A 276 -2.04 -0.21 2.48
C VAL A 276 -1.34 -0.39 1.14
N LEU A 277 -0.39 -1.33 1.11
CA LEU A 277 0.46 -1.60 -0.05
C LEU A 277 -0.09 -2.78 -0.86
N THR A 278 -0.24 -2.59 -2.17
CA THR A 278 -0.60 -3.66 -3.11
C THR A 278 0.60 -4.56 -3.40
N THR A 279 0.36 -5.75 -3.96
CA THR A 279 1.46 -6.61 -4.43
C THR A 279 2.35 -5.92 -5.46
N VAL A 280 1.78 -5.00 -6.26
CA VAL A 280 2.54 -4.21 -7.24
C VAL A 280 3.44 -3.18 -6.55
N ASP A 281 2.96 -2.56 -5.46
CA ASP A 281 3.78 -1.66 -4.63
C ASP A 281 4.97 -2.42 -4.05
N LEU A 282 4.70 -3.56 -3.40
CA LEU A 282 5.73 -4.38 -2.75
C LEU A 282 6.77 -4.90 -3.74
N GLU A 283 6.34 -5.34 -4.92
CA GLU A 283 7.24 -5.83 -5.97
C GLU A 283 8.14 -4.73 -6.54
N TRP A 284 7.60 -3.51 -6.65
CA TRP A 284 8.35 -2.36 -7.11
C TRP A 284 9.35 -1.89 -6.05
N ILE A 285 8.87 -1.60 -4.84
CA ILE A 285 9.66 -1.06 -3.72
C ILE A 285 10.77 -2.02 -3.29
N LEU A 286 10.50 -3.32 -3.21
CA LEU A 286 11.45 -4.28 -2.64
C LEU A 286 12.32 -4.97 -3.69
N HIS A 287 12.09 -4.74 -4.98
CA HIS A 287 12.80 -5.40 -6.09
C HIS A 287 12.73 -6.94 -6.06
N ILE A 288 11.63 -7.51 -5.56
CA ILE A 288 11.45 -8.97 -5.46
C ILE A 288 10.26 -9.46 -6.26
N SER A 289 10.36 -10.70 -6.75
CA SER A 289 9.29 -11.33 -7.51
C SER A 289 8.01 -11.53 -6.66
N PRO A 290 6.82 -11.58 -7.29
CA PRO A 290 5.57 -11.77 -6.57
C PRO A 290 5.43 -13.19 -6.02
N GLY A 291 6.16 -14.16 -6.61
CA GLY A 291 6.29 -15.50 -6.05
C GLY A 291 7.01 -15.47 -4.71
N LEU A 292 8.10 -14.70 -4.60
CA LEU A 292 8.82 -14.54 -3.34
C LEU A 292 7.99 -13.77 -2.31
N ILE A 293 7.29 -12.70 -2.71
CA ILE A 293 6.36 -11.97 -1.80
C ILE A 293 5.33 -12.93 -1.22
N ARG A 294 4.70 -13.75 -2.08
CA ARG A 294 3.72 -14.75 -1.64
C ARG A 294 4.33 -15.75 -0.67
N GLU A 295 5.49 -16.30 -0.99
CA GLU A 295 6.21 -17.25 -0.12
C GLU A 295 6.52 -16.64 1.26
N LEU A 296 6.96 -15.38 1.31
CA LEU A 296 7.24 -14.68 2.55
C LEU A 296 5.97 -14.46 3.39
N LEU A 297 4.87 -14.02 2.76
CA LEU A 297 3.59 -13.80 3.44
C LEU A 297 3.00 -15.11 3.99
N GLU A 298 3.03 -16.19 3.20
CA GLU A 298 2.54 -17.51 3.61
C GLU A 298 3.36 -18.06 4.78
N ALA A 299 4.70 -18.00 4.70
CA ALA A 299 5.57 -18.49 5.77
C ALA A 299 5.44 -17.69 7.07
N TYR A 300 5.26 -16.36 6.96
CA TYR A 300 5.02 -15.51 8.12
C TYR A 300 3.70 -15.85 8.80
N GLN A 301 2.64 -16.04 8.01
CA GLN A 301 1.33 -16.47 8.49
C GLN A 301 1.40 -17.85 9.16
N GLU A 302 2.06 -18.84 8.55
CA GLU A 302 2.19 -20.18 9.10
C GLU A 302 2.91 -20.19 10.45
N ARG A 303 3.97 -19.39 10.60
CA ARG A 303 4.76 -19.34 11.84
C ARG A 303 4.04 -18.60 12.96
N PHE A 304 3.45 -17.44 12.68
CA PHE A 304 2.93 -16.56 13.72
C PHE A 304 1.40 -16.58 13.84
N GLY A 305 0.69 -17.14 12.86
CA GLY A 305 -0.76 -17.04 12.78
C GLY A 305 -1.25 -15.59 12.63
N VAL A 306 -0.42 -14.72 12.05
CA VAL A 306 -0.68 -13.28 11.86
C VAL A 306 -0.57 -12.98 10.37
N LEU A 307 -1.50 -12.19 9.85
CA LEU A 307 -1.43 -11.68 8.48
C LEU A 307 -0.79 -10.30 8.47
N LEU A 308 0.08 -10.03 7.49
CA LEU A 308 0.59 -8.67 7.30
C LEU A 308 -0.46 -7.78 6.59
N PRO A 309 -0.57 -6.49 6.96
CA PRO A 309 -1.58 -5.56 6.44
C PRO A 309 -1.27 -5.07 5.02
N THR A 310 -1.46 -5.94 4.03
CA THR A 310 -1.40 -5.57 2.61
C THR A 310 -2.76 -5.10 2.09
N ALA A 311 -2.80 -4.42 0.95
CA ALA A 311 -4.06 -4.08 0.29
C ALA A 311 -4.88 -5.34 -0.07
N GLY A 312 -4.19 -6.46 -0.35
CA GLY A 312 -4.83 -7.73 -0.65
C GLY A 312 -5.62 -8.29 0.53
N THR A 313 -5.07 -8.17 1.75
CA THR A 313 -5.68 -8.63 3.00
C THR A 313 -6.70 -7.64 3.54
N VAL A 314 -6.38 -6.34 3.57
CA VAL A 314 -7.22 -5.30 4.21
C VAL A 314 -8.42 -4.90 3.34
N LEU A 315 -8.22 -4.70 2.04
CA LEU A 315 -9.27 -4.22 1.13
C LEU A 315 -10.01 -5.35 0.41
N ASP A 316 -9.68 -6.61 0.74
CA ASP A 316 -10.14 -7.81 0.03
C ASP A 316 -9.88 -7.73 -1.48
N MET A 317 -8.80 -7.07 -1.89
CA MET A 317 -8.39 -6.97 -3.30
C MET A 317 -7.66 -8.23 -3.77
N GLY A 318 -7.23 -9.08 -2.84
CA GLY A 318 -6.60 -10.36 -3.12
C GLY A 318 -7.61 -11.44 -3.50
N ARG A 319 -7.16 -12.43 -4.29
CA ARG A 319 -7.90 -13.67 -4.51
C ARG A 319 -7.84 -14.64 -3.34
N THR A 320 -6.97 -14.37 -2.37
CA THR A 320 -6.72 -15.26 -1.24
C THR A 320 -7.93 -15.18 -0.32
N LEU A 321 -8.81 -16.17 -0.39
CA LEU A 321 -9.98 -16.31 0.47
C LEU A 321 -9.60 -16.85 1.87
N THR A 322 -8.30 -17.09 2.10
CA THR A 322 -7.73 -17.71 3.29
C THR A 322 -7.90 -16.86 4.56
N HIS A 323 -7.92 -15.54 4.48
CA HIS A 323 -8.09 -14.71 5.69
C HIS A 323 -9.49 -14.79 6.28
N LYS A 324 -10.52 -15.08 5.46
CA LYS A 324 -11.88 -15.33 5.95
C LYS A 324 -11.97 -16.65 6.71
N THR A 325 -11.26 -17.65 6.21
CA THR A 325 -11.07 -18.92 6.90
C THR A 325 -10.35 -18.72 8.24
N ILE A 326 -9.28 -17.94 8.26
CA ILE A 326 -8.53 -17.62 9.48
C ILE A 326 -9.41 -16.90 10.51
N VAL A 327 -10.25 -15.94 10.09
CA VAL A 327 -11.20 -15.25 10.99
C VAL A 327 -12.09 -16.27 11.70
N VAL A 328 -12.65 -17.22 10.95
CA VAL A 328 -13.52 -18.27 11.49
C VAL A 328 -12.72 -19.19 12.42
N GLU A 329 -11.54 -19.65 12.02
CA GLU A 329 -10.70 -20.53 12.84
C GLU A 329 -10.30 -19.87 14.18
N LEU A 330 -9.90 -18.59 14.16
CA LEU A 330 -9.56 -17.84 15.38
C LEU A 330 -10.78 -17.64 16.28
N ALA A 331 -11.97 -17.39 15.70
CA ALA A 331 -13.21 -17.29 16.48
C ALA A 331 -13.59 -18.63 17.12
N LEU A 332 -13.39 -19.75 16.42
CA LEU A 332 -13.61 -21.10 16.95
C LEU A 332 -12.60 -21.46 18.06
N GLN A 333 -11.42 -20.85 18.06
CA GLN A 333 -10.43 -20.96 19.15
C GLN A 333 -10.78 -20.08 20.38
N GLY A 334 -11.87 -19.32 20.34
CA GLY A 334 -12.38 -18.52 21.45
C GLY A 334 -11.87 -17.09 21.50
N LEU A 335 -11.15 -16.61 20.47
CA LEU A 335 -10.74 -15.21 20.41
C LEU A 335 -11.95 -14.29 20.15
N SER A 336 -11.97 -13.14 20.81
CA SER A 336 -12.97 -12.09 20.58
C SER A 336 -12.77 -11.41 19.23
N THR A 337 -13.84 -10.77 18.70
CA THR A 337 -13.77 -9.96 17.48
C THR A 337 -12.62 -8.94 17.52
N THR A 338 -12.39 -8.31 18.67
CA THR A 338 -11.34 -7.30 18.85
C THR A 338 -9.94 -7.92 18.81
N GLU A 339 -9.75 -9.08 19.41
CA GLU A 339 -8.45 -9.81 19.35
C GLU A 339 -8.15 -10.29 17.94
N ILE A 340 -9.16 -10.85 17.25
CA ILE A 340 -9.04 -11.28 15.85
C ILE A 340 -8.70 -10.07 14.99
N ALA A 341 -9.45 -8.98 15.11
CA ALA A 341 -9.25 -7.74 14.38
C ALA A 341 -7.82 -7.19 14.52
N ARG A 342 -7.28 -7.17 15.74
CA ARG A 342 -5.88 -6.80 16.00
C ARG A 342 -4.89 -7.77 15.33
N ARG A 343 -5.14 -9.08 15.44
CA ARG A 343 -4.25 -10.12 14.92
C ARG A 343 -4.17 -10.17 13.39
N ILE A 344 -5.22 -9.72 12.69
CA ILE A 344 -5.26 -9.72 11.22
C ILE A 344 -5.28 -8.32 10.62
N TYR A 345 -5.07 -7.28 11.42
CA TYR A 345 -5.11 -5.87 11.00
C TYR A 345 -6.39 -5.51 10.21
N HIS A 346 -7.55 -5.85 10.78
CA HIS A 346 -8.85 -5.51 10.22
C HIS A 346 -9.64 -4.62 11.16
N ALA A 347 -10.60 -3.87 10.62
CA ALA A 347 -11.63 -3.23 11.43
C ALA A 347 -12.50 -4.32 12.10
N PRO A 348 -12.88 -4.18 13.39
CA PRO A 348 -13.79 -5.12 14.06
C PRO A 348 -15.10 -5.34 13.29
N SER A 349 -15.62 -4.29 12.65
CA SER A 349 -16.81 -4.37 11.80
C SER A 349 -16.65 -5.33 10.61
N SER A 350 -15.45 -5.41 10.04
CA SER A 350 -15.14 -6.33 8.93
C SER A 350 -15.07 -7.77 9.43
N VAL A 351 -14.45 -8.00 10.59
CA VAL A 351 -14.42 -9.32 11.25
C VAL A 351 -15.84 -9.80 11.55
N ASP A 352 -16.68 -8.94 12.13
CA ASP A 352 -18.07 -9.29 12.43
C ASP A 352 -18.89 -9.59 11.16
N ALA A 353 -18.64 -8.88 10.06
CA ALA A 353 -19.31 -9.16 8.78
C ALA A 353 -18.95 -10.56 8.27
N TYR A 354 -17.72 -11.01 8.46
CA TYR A 354 -17.29 -12.36 8.12
C TYR A 354 -17.91 -13.43 9.02
N LEU A 355 -17.90 -13.21 10.33
CA LEU A 355 -18.52 -14.15 11.27
C LEU A 355 -20.03 -14.28 11.00
N ARG A 356 -20.73 -13.17 10.75
CA ARG A 356 -22.15 -13.19 10.37
C ARG A 356 -22.41 -13.96 9.07
N LEU A 357 -21.52 -13.86 8.08
CA LEU A 357 -21.65 -14.64 6.85
C LEU A 357 -21.50 -16.15 7.15
N PHE A 358 -20.53 -16.52 7.98
CA PHE A 358 -20.34 -17.91 8.38
C PHE A 358 -21.53 -18.45 9.17
N ASP A 359 -22.06 -17.68 10.13
CA ASP A 359 -23.26 -18.02 10.89
C ASP A 359 -24.47 -18.28 9.97
N ARG A 360 -24.63 -17.46 8.91
CA ARG A 360 -25.67 -17.69 7.89
C ARG A 360 -25.44 -18.97 7.11
N VAL A 361 -24.20 -19.30 6.74
CA VAL A 361 -23.89 -20.57 6.06
C VAL A 361 -24.18 -21.76 6.97
N LEU A 362 -23.77 -21.71 8.24
CA LEU A 362 -24.07 -22.76 9.24
C LEU A 362 -25.57 -22.96 9.42
N MET A 363 -26.36 -21.87 9.46
CA MET A 363 -27.81 -21.94 9.52
C MET A 363 -28.40 -22.64 8.28
N LEU A 364 -27.90 -22.34 7.09
CA LEU A 364 -28.35 -23.01 5.85
C LEU A 364 -27.98 -24.49 5.82
N VAL A 365 -26.81 -24.86 6.38
CA VAL A 365 -26.40 -26.26 6.57
C VAL A 365 -27.34 -26.95 7.55
N TYR A 366 -27.63 -26.32 8.69
CA TYR A 366 -28.54 -26.85 9.70
C TYR A 366 -29.92 -27.16 9.08
N TYR A 367 -30.50 -26.21 8.35
CA TYR A 367 -31.79 -26.40 7.67
C TYR A 367 -31.73 -27.23 6.37
N ARG A 368 -30.60 -27.89 6.09
CA ARG A 368 -30.41 -28.78 4.93
C ARG A 368 -30.70 -28.11 3.58
N VAL A 369 -30.43 -26.81 3.47
CA VAL A 369 -30.61 -26.08 2.21
C VAL A 369 -29.59 -26.59 1.18
N PRO A 370 -29.98 -26.86 -0.07
CA PRO A 370 -29.02 -27.32 -1.09
C PRO A 370 -27.91 -26.30 -1.36
N GLU A 371 -26.66 -26.75 -1.48
CA GLU A 371 -25.47 -25.89 -1.73
C GLU A 371 -25.67 -24.94 -2.93
N LYS A 372 -26.33 -25.43 -3.99
CA LYS A 372 -26.63 -24.64 -5.20
C LYS A 372 -27.55 -23.44 -4.94
N ALA A 373 -28.39 -23.49 -3.91
CA ALA A 373 -29.28 -22.38 -3.54
C ALA A 373 -28.61 -21.38 -2.59
N MET A 374 -27.63 -21.84 -1.80
CA MET A 374 -27.00 -21.03 -0.74
C MET A 374 -26.40 -19.73 -1.27
N HIS A 375 -25.67 -19.76 -2.39
CA HIS A 375 -25.03 -18.54 -2.95
C HIS A 375 -26.03 -17.42 -3.31
N ARG A 376 -27.25 -17.79 -3.71
CA ARG A 376 -28.32 -16.82 -4.02
C ARG A 376 -28.91 -16.22 -2.74
N ILE A 377 -29.04 -17.03 -1.70
CA ILE A 377 -29.59 -16.64 -0.41
C ILE A 377 -28.61 -15.74 0.35
N THR A 378 -27.32 -16.07 0.31
CA THR A 378 -26.27 -15.29 0.98
C THR A 378 -25.81 -14.08 0.17
N GLY A 379 -26.09 -14.03 -1.13
CA GLY A 379 -25.62 -12.98 -2.03
C GLY A 379 -24.10 -13.02 -2.26
N THR A 380 -23.46 -14.18 -2.07
CA THR A 380 -22.01 -14.36 -2.17
C THR A 380 -21.61 -15.24 -3.35
N SER A 381 -20.32 -15.28 -3.69
CA SER A 381 -19.83 -16.14 -4.78
C SER A 381 -19.95 -17.64 -4.42
N PRO A 382 -20.18 -18.53 -5.39
CA PRO A 382 -20.21 -19.97 -5.15
C PRO A 382 -18.92 -20.53 -4.54
N ALA A 383 -17.76 -19.98 -4.92
CA ALA A 383 -16.46 -20.37 -4.37
C ALA A 383 -16.37 -20.08 -2.85
N LEU A 384 -16.83 -18.89 -2.42
CA LEU A 384 -16.81 -18.51 -1.01
C LEU A 384 -17.75 -19.39 -0.17
N VAL A 385 -18.93 -19.74 -0.70
CA VAL A 385 -19.85 -20.67 -0.02
C VAL A 385 -19.19 -22.04 0.17
N LYS A 386 -18.52 -22.56 -0.87
CA LYS A 386 -17.86 -23.87 -0.82
C LYS A 386 -16.81 -23.93 0.29
N GLU A 387 -16.01 -22.88 0.46
CA GLU A 387 -14.98 -22.85 1.52
C GLU A 387 -15.58 -22.79 2.92
N HIS A 388 -16.64 -22.00 3.13
CA HIS A 388 -17.37 -22.01 4.40
C HIS A 388 -17.99 -23.38 4.70
N LEU A 389 -18.44 -24.12 3.69
CA LEU A 389 -18.93 -25.49 3.85
C LEU A 389 -17.81 -26.46 4.26
N GLU A 390 -16.61 -26.32 3.68
CA GLU A 390 -15.46 -27.14 4.10
C GLU A 390 -15.04 -26.83 5.55
N LEU A 391 -15.11 -25.57 5.98
CA LEU A 391 -14.91 -25.21 7.38
C LEU A 391 -15.99 -25.78 8.30
N ALA A 392 -17.25 -25.73 7.86
CA ALA A 392 -18.35 -26.31 8.60
C ALA A 392 -18.14 -27.82 8.80
N LYS A 393 -17.80 -28.56 7.74
CA LYS A 393 -17.50 -30.00 7.80
C LYS A 393 -16.30 -30.32 8.68
N LYS A 394 -15.27 -29.48 8.68
CA LYS A 394 -14.05 -29.66 9.47
C LYS A 394 -14.29 -29.53 10.97
N HIS A 395 -15.12 -28.55 11.38
CA HIS A 395 -15.28 -28.19 12.79
C HIS A 395 -16.59 -28.67 13.42
N PHE A 396 -17.60 -29.00 12.62
CA PHE A 396 -18.92 -29.42 13.09
C PHE A 396 -19.29 -30.78 12.49
N PRO A 397 -19.10 -31.89 13.24
CA PRO A 397 -19.32 -33.24 12.73
C PRO A 397 -20.82 -33.59 12.60
N ASP A 398 -21.68 -32.94 13.37
CA ASP A 398 -23.11 -33.21 13.41
C ASP A 398 -23.96 -31.93 13.53
N PRO A 399 -25.28 -32.00 13.24
CA PRO A 399 -26.18 -30.85 13.33
C PRO A 399 -26.32 -30.27 14.74
N ASP A 400 -26.09 -31.05 15.78
CA ASP A 400 -26.22 -30.60 17.17
C ASP A 400 -25.04 -29.70 17.57
N ALA A 401 -23.83 -30.01 17.09
CA ALA A 401 -22.66 -29.15 17.22
C ALA A 401 -22.89 -27.78 16.54
N ILE A 402 -23.52 -27.78 15.36
CA ILE A 402 -23.90 -26.54 14.67
C ILE A 402 -24.92 -25.75 15.49
N LYS A 403 -25.97 -26.41 15.98
CA LYS A 403 -27.02 -25.80 16.82
C LYS A 403 -26.40 -25.16 18.07
N ASN A 404 -25.57 -25.89 18.80
CA ASN A 404 -24.93 -25.42 20.02
C ASN A 404 -24.07 -24.17 19.78
N TYR A 405 -23.30 -24.14 18.70
CA TYR A 405 -22.51 -22.97 18.32
C TYR A 405 -23.38 -21.76 17.94
N LEU A 406 -24.41 -21.96 17.13
CA LEU A 406 -25.33 -20.89 16.74
C LEU A 406 -26.03 -20.30 17.97
N VAL A 407 -26.46 -21.14 18.91
CA VAL A 407 -27.08 -20.71 20.18
C VAL A 407 -26.07 -19.96 21.05
N SER A 408 -24.83 -20.43 21.19
CA SER A 408 -23.80 -19.70 21.95
C SER A 408 -23.44 -18.35 21.36
N ARG A 409 -23.69 -18.15 20.06
CA ARG A 409 -23.54 -16.88 19.34
C ARG A 409 -24.79 -15.99 19.40
N GLY A 410 -25.83 -16.41 20.11
CA GLY A 410 -27.08 -15.65 20.25
C GLY A 410 -28.03 -15.75 19.06
N VAL A 411 -27.81 -16.70 18.13
CA VAL A 411 -28.68 -16.96 16.99
C VAL A 411 -29.82 -17.88 17.45
N LYS A 412 -31.07 -17.44 17.28
CA LYS A 412 -32.25 -18.27 17.53
C LYS A 412 -32.40 -19.29 16.40
N VAL A 413 -32.38 -20.57 16.73
CA VAL A 413 -32.56 -21.67 15.79
C VAL A 413 -33.81 -22.45 16.20
N GLU A 414 -34.76 -22.63 15.29
CA GLU A 414 -35.94 -23.48 15.51
C GLU A 414 -35.53 -24.95 15.31
N GLU A 415 -36.06 -25.84 16.15
CA GLU A 415 -35.76 -27.27 16.01
C GLU A 415 -36.29 -27.78 14.68
N LEU A 416 -35.42 -28.49 13.94
CA LEU A 416 -35.86 -29.30 12.83
C LEU A 416 -36.87 -30.31 13.36
N ALA A 417 -38.13 -30.20 12.91
CA ALA A 417 -39.15 -31.19 13.20
C ALA A 417 -38.57 -32.58 12.92
N SER A 418 -38.57 -33.44 13.93
CA SER A 418 -38.04 -34.79 13.84
C SER A 418 -38.92 -35.60 12.89
N GLY A 419 -38.52 -35.64 11.62
CA GLY A 419 -39.09 -36.52 10.61
C GLY A 419 -39.89 -35.79 9.52
N VAL A 420 -39.38 -35.89 8.29
CA VAL A 420 -39.97 -36.72 7.23
C VAL A 420 -38.85 -37.47 6.54
#